data_AF-A0A934SUG9-F1
#
_entry.id   AF-A0A934SUG9-F1
#
_cell.length_a   1.000
_cell.length_b   1.000
_cell.length_c   1.000
_cell.angle_alpha   90.00
_cell.angle_beta   90.00
_cell.angle_gamma   90.00
#
_symmetry.space_group_name_H-M   'P 1'
#
loop_
_entity.id
_entity.type
_entity.pdbx_description
1 polymer ?
#
loop_
_entity_poly.entity_id
_entity_poly.type
_entity_poly.pdbx_seq_one_letter_code
_entity_poly.pdbx_strand_id
1 'polypeptide(L)'
;MASNEIGAPTHGPFPAQQPATHALHASWRYDDRGWTRDLRIDFLRGFVFVLLFTSHFPFFSWFSLIGWERLGVISSAEMFILLSGIVTGAVYGKRLKTDGLDECTVKLLKRSWTLYKTAVIAAGIVALLRLLPWLDMTALTTFTDPVTGKVYPLYPPLDAGFLSNLFHVLVLAASPHQFQIVGLYVVLFILTPFLFWAIDRAWTVPLLILSWVCYFINVFTPETQPGTAEITITVGQFEYAFPLIAWQVLFVHGVVVGYFRRQIMDFFATVPGRALIALCILLSLALMAFSLNHPLEQMPSWSKLSIVPSASFDALYHAYFLKYKLGFGRIVNITALLVSGMALLTVAWKPIHKWLGWLFIPLGQESMYVFFMHLFLILLVFNTPLPDLDNVWLNTALHAAAILTCWIMVKTRFLFRWVPH
;
A
#
# COMPACT_ATOMS: atom_id res chain seq x y z
N MET A 1 -26.76 39.91 -70.02
CA MET A 1 -25.42 39.56 -70.51
C MET A 1 -24.42 40.26 -69.62
N ALA A 2 -23.97 39.58 -68.57
CA ALA A 2 -23.05 40.11 -67.58
C ALA A 2 -21.66 39.50 -67.81
N SER A 3 -20.67 40.36 -68.02
CA SER A 3 -19.26 40.06 -68.18
C SER A 3 -18.61 39.81 -66.81
N ASN A 4 -17.97 38.65 -66.66
CA ASN A 4 -17.17 38.27 -65.51
C ASN A 4 -15.84 39.04 -65.52
N GLU A 5 -15.58 39.84 -64.48
CA GLU A 5 -14.23 40.26 -64.09
C GLU A 5 -13.73 39.41 -62.93
N ILE A 6 -12.45 39.07 -63.01
CA ILE A 6 -11.70 38.13 -62.18
C ILE A 6 -11.18 38.87 -60.94
N GLY A 7 -11.61 38.45 -59.75
CA GLY A 7 -11.06 38.90 -58.45
C GLY A 7 -10.25 37.79 -57.77
N ALA A 8 -9.02 38.13 -57.37
CA ALA A 8 -8.01 37.24 -56.79
C ALA A 8 -8.40 36.63 -55.42
N PRO A 9 -7.88 35.42 -55.06
CA PRO A 9 -8.11 34.86 -53.75
C PRO A 9 -7.18 35.49 -52.71
N THR A 10 -7.78 36.10 -51.68
CA THR A 10 -7.10 36.59 -50.48
C THR A 10 -6.54 35.41 -49.68
N HIS A 11 -5.22 35.33 -49.53
CA HIS A 11 -4.56 34.43 -48.59
C HIS A 11 -4.92 34.82 -47.15
N GLY A 12 -5.78 34.04 -46.49
CA GLY A 12 -5.94 34.08 -45.04
C GLY A 12 -4.69 33.57 -44.33
N PRO A 13 -4.37 34.03 -43.11
CA PRO A 13 -3.17 33.60 -42.41
C PRO A 13 -3.28 32.12 -42.05
N PHE A 14 -2.23 31.35 -42.37
CA PHE A 14 -2.06 29.97 -41.92
C PHE A 14 -2.26 29.88 -40.41
N PRO A 15 -2.98 28.86 -39.88
CA PRO A 15 -3.04 28.65 -38.45
C PRO A 15 -1.63 28.41 -37.93
N ALA A 16 -1.20 29.23 -36.96
CA ALA A 16 0.08 29.09 -36.30
C ALA A 16 0.20 27.64 -35.78
N GLN A 17 1.15 26.88 -36.34
CA GLN A 17 1.54 25.59 -35.79
C GLN A 17 2.01 25.82 -34.36
N GLN A 18 1.24 25.31 -33.39
CA GLN A 18 1.70 25.21 -32.01
C GLN A 18 3.05 24.46 -32.00
N PRO A 19 4.06 24.93 -31.25
CA PRO A 19 5.37 24.33 -31.27
C PRO A 19 5.29 22.85 -30.84
N ALA A 20 5.95 21.98 -31.61
CA ALA A 20 5.89 20.52 -31.53
C ALA A 20 6.21 19.94 -30.13
N THR A 21 6.79 20.73 -29.23
CA THR A 21 7.05 20.35 -27.83
C THR A 21 5.76 20.19 -27.01
N HIS A 22 4.71 21.00 -27.24
CA HIS A 22 3.41 20.81 -26.57
C HIS A 22 2.68 19.53 -27.01
N ALA A 23 2.87 19.10 -28.26
CA ALA A 23 2.26 17.90 -28.81
C ALA A 23 2.87 16.60 -28.24
N LEU A 24 4.19 16.58 -28.00
CA LEU A 24 4.87 15.43 -27.40
C LEU A 24 4.40 15.16 -25.96
N HIS A 25 4.19 16.21 -25.15
CA HIS A 25 3.71 16.07 -23.76
C HIS A 25 2.25 15.62 -23.66
N ALA A 26 1.37 16.03 -24.59
CA ALA A 26 0.00 15.52 -24.65
C ALA A 26 -0.03 14.02 -24.99
N SER A 27 0.95 13.55 -25.77
CA SER A 27 1.02 12.16 -26.20
C SER A 27 1.33 11.17 -25.08
N TRP A 28 1.96 11.57 -23.97
CA TRP A 28 2.35 10.65 -22.88
C TRP A 28 1.32 10.49 -21.77
N ARG A 29 0.32 11.36 -21.73
CA ARG A 29 -0.62 11.44 -20.61
C ARG A 29 -1.50 10.20 -20.51
N TYR A 30 -1.99 9.97 -19.29
CA TYR A 30 -3.05 9.00 -19.04
C TYR A 30 -4.33 9.44 -19.76
N ASP A 31 -4.93 8.54 -20.53
CA ASP A 31 -6.22 8.77 -21.17
C ASP A 31 -7.33 8.19 -20.30
N ASP A 32 -8.19 9.07 -19.78
CA ASP A 32 -9.31 8.71 -18.91
C ASP A 32 -10.60 8.38 -19.69
N ARG A 33 -10.64 8.62 -21.01
CA ARG A 33 -11.88 8.67 -21.81
C ARG A 33 -12.49 7.32 -22.20
N GLY A 34 -11.96 6.20 -21.70
CA GLY A 34 -12.43 4.86 -22.09
C GLY A 34 -12.40 3.80 -20.99
N TRP A 35 -11.87 4.09 -19.80
CA TRP A 35 -11.65 3.06 -18.78
C TRP A 35 -12.68 3.15 -17.66
N THR A 36 -13.37 2.04 -17.39
CA THR A 36 -14.24 1.90 -16.21
C THR A 36 -13.45 1.83 -14.90
N ARG A 37 -12.14 1.52 -14.98
CA ARG A 37 -11.19 1.28 -13.89
C ARG A 37 -9.90 2.08 -14.13
N ASP A 38 -9.42 2.79 -13.11
CA ASP A 38 -8.18 3.57 -13.19
C ASP A 38 -6.94 2.68 -13.03
N LEU A 39 -6.23 2.42 -14.12
CA LEU A 39 -5.06 1.54 -14.13
C LEU A 39 -3.86 2.12 -13.36
N ARG A 40 -3.83 3.41 -13.08
CA ARG A 40 -2.76 4.03 -12.26
C ARG A 40 -2.80 3.50 -10.83
N ILE A 41 -4.01 3.30 -10.30
CA ILE A 41 -4.20 2.73 -8.97
C ILE A 41 -3.72 1.29 -8.92
N ASP A 42 -4.04 0.48 -9.94
CA ASP A 42 -3.55 -0.89 -10.03
C ASP A 42 -2.03 -0.93 -10.18
N PHE A 43 -1.45 -0.06 -11.00
CA PHE A 43 -0.01 0.10 -11.13
C PHE A 43 0.64 0.40 -9.77
N LEU A 44 0.12 1.38 -9.02
CA LEU A 44 0.64 1.71 -7.68
C LEU A 44 0.51 0.53 -6.72
N ARG A 45 -0.63 -0.18 -6.72
CA ARG A 45 -0.81 -1.37 -5.87
C ARG A 45 0.23 -2.47 -6.18
N GLY A 46 0.53 -2.72 -7.45
CA GLY A 46 1.54 -3.71 -7.82
C GLY A 46 2.97 -3.25 -7.55
N PHE A 47 3.26 -1.96 -7.72
CA PHE A 47 4.53 -1.38 -7.32
C PHE A 47 4.75 -1.52 -5.80
N VAL A 48 3.74 -1.16 -5.00
CA VAL A 48 3.76 -1.28 -3.55
C VAL A 48 3.84 -2.74 -3.11
N PHE A 49 3.24 -3.69 -3.85
CA PHE A 49 3.44 -5.12 -3.60
C PHE A 49 4.92 -5.52 -3.70
N VAL A 50 5.64 -5.04 -4.71
CA VAL A 50 7.07 -5.34 -4.87
C VAL A 50 7.90 -4.75 -3.73
N LEU A 51 7.60 -3.51 -3.29
CA LEU A 51 8.25 -2.91 -2.12
C LEU A 51 7.93 -3.67 -0.83
N LEU A 52 6.68 -4.14 -0.68
CA LEU A 52 6.27 -4.97 0.44
C LEU A 52 7.01 -6.30 0.45
N PHE A 53 7.11 -6.96 -0.70
CA PHE A 53 7.87 -8.21 -0.82
C PHE A 53 9.32 -7.98 -0.40
N THR A 54 9.92 -6.88 -0.84
CA THR A 54 11.29 -6.48 -0.46
C THR A 54 11.44 -6.31 1.05
N SER A 55 10.44 -5.77 1.75
CA SER A 55 10.48 -5.64 3.21
C SER A 55 10.36 -6.96 3.98
N HIS A 56 9.86 -8.02 3.33
CA HIS A 56 9.74 -9.35 3.93
C HIS A 56 10.84 -10.31 3.45
N PHE A 57 11.60 -9.92 2.44
CA PHE A 57 12.77 -10.63 1.99
C PHE A 57 13.93 -10.30 2.95
N PRO A 58 14.53 -11.30 3.63
CA PRO A 58 15.40 -11.05 4.79
C PRO A 58 16.81 -10.62 4.40
N PHE A 59 17.22 -10.80 3.15
CA PHE A 59 18.58 -10.54 2.69
C PHE A 59 18.67 -9.22 1.91
N PHE A 60 19.82 -8.54 2.01
CA PHE A 60 20.07 -7.38 1.18
C PHE A 60 20.09 -7.77 -0.29
N SER A 61 19.31 -7.06 -1.11
CA SER A 61 19.27 -7.21 -2.56
C SER A 61 19.27 -5.83 -3.22
N TRP A 62 19.54 -5.76 -4.52
CA TRP A 62 19.49 -4.47 -5.22
C TRP A 62 18.10 -3.81 -5.18
N PHE A 63 17.04 -4.59 -5.01
CA PHE A 63 15.69 -4.06 -4.77
C PHE A 63 15.58 -3.30 -3.43
N SER A 64 16.38 -3.65 -2.42
CA SER A 64 16.40 -2.97 -1.12
C SER A 64 16.80 -1.50 -1.24
N LEU A 65 17.54 -1.10 -2.29
CA LEU A 65 17.89 0.31 -2.53
C LEU A 65 16.68 1.21 -2.83
N ILE A 66 15.59 0.61 -3.30
CA ILE A 66 14.31 1.26 -3.60
C ILE A 66 13.26 0.88 -2.53
N GLY A 67 13.34 -0.34 -2.00
CA GLY A 67 12.59 -0.82 -0.83
C GLY A 67 13.06 -0.22 0.50
N TRP A 68 12.61 -0.76 1.63
CA TRP A 68 13.06 -0.38 3.00
C TRP A 68 13.07 1.15 3.27
N GLU A 69 11.93 1.79 3.00
CA GLU A 69 11.69 3.23 3.24
C GLU A 69 12.58 4.19 2.41
N ARG A 70 13.18 3.74 1.31
CA ARG A 70 14.13 4.58 0.54
C ARG A 70 13.49 5.67 -0.31
N LEU A 71 12.22 5.51 -0.69
CA LEU A 71 11.43 6.52 -1.41
C LEU A 71 10.77 7.54 -0.49
N GLY A 72 10.93 7.38 0.83
CA GLY A 72 10.35 8.19 1.88
C GLY A 72 10.16 7.34 3.13
N VAL A 73 10.15 7.98 4.28
CA VAL A 73 9.92 7.40 5.62
C VAL A 73 8.47 6.91 5.80
N ILE A 74 8.08 5.96 4.97
CA ILE A 74 6.79 5.25 4.96
C ILE A 74 7.05 3.79 4.62
N SER A 75 6.15 2.90 5.01
CA SER A 75 6.19 1.52 4.60
C SER A 75 5.18 1.28 3.48
N SER A 76 5.24 0.08 2.91
CA SER A 76 4.29 -0.33 1.87
C SER A 76 2.87 -0.48 2.43
N ALA A 77 2.71 -0.70 3.74
CA ALA A 77 1.41 -0.90 4.38
C ALA A 77 0.53 0.35 4.32
N GLU A 78 1.09 1.54 4.58
CA GLU A 78 0.36 2.81 4.57
C GLU A 78 -0.26 3.06 3.18
N MET A 79 0.54 2.87 2.13
CA MET A 79 0.09 3.01 0.74
C MET A 79 -0.96 1.96 0.39
N PHE A 80 -0.79 0.70 0.81
CA PHE A 80 -1.78 -0.35 0.59
C PHE A 80 -3.13 -0.02 1.24
N ILE A 81 -3.13 0.43 2.50
CA ILE A 81 -4.36 0.77 3.23
C ILE A 81 -5.05 1.96 2.59
N LEU A 82 -4.31 3.02 2.26
CA LEU A 82 -4.84 4.21 1.62
C LEU A 82 -5.43 3.89 0.23
N LEU A 83 -4.69 3.17 -0.62
CA LEU A 83 -5.18 2.76 -1.95
C LEU A 83 -6.38 1.82 -1.86
N SER A 84 -6.41 0.89 -0.88
CA SER A 84 -7.55 0.02 -0.63
C SER A 84 -8.80 0.83 -0.26
N GLY A 85 -8.65 1.85 0.59
CA GLY A 85 -9.71 2.81 0.89
C GLY A 85 -10.19 3.55 -0.38
N ILE A 86 -9.28 4.07 -1.21
CA ILE A 86 -9.61 4.77 -2.46
C ILE A 86 -10.41 3.89 -3.41
N VAL A 87 -9.97 2.64 -3.62
CA VAL A 87 -10.69 1.69 -4.45
C VAL A 87 -12.07 1.40 -3.86
N THR A 88 -12.15 1.19 -2.55
CA THR A 88 -13.41 0.91 -1.84
C THR A 88 -14.39 2.07 -2.00
N GLY A 89 -13.96 3.30 -1.72
CA GLY A 89 -14.75 4.52 -1.91
C GLY A 89 -15.24 4.70 -3.34
N ALA A 90 -14.36 4.48 -4.32
CA ALA A 90 -14.70 4.65 -5.74
C ALA A 90 -15.69 3.60 -6.25
N VAL A 91 -15.49 2.32 -5.89
CA VAL A 91 -16.32 1.20 -6.36
C VAL A 91 -17.67 1.18 -5.64
N TYR A 92 -17.64 1.20 -4.30
CA TYR A 92 -18.84 1.11 -3.49
C TYR A 92 -19.58 2.43 -3.40
N GLY A 93 -18.92 3.58 -3.62
CA GLY A 93 -19.58 4.87 -3.76
C GLY A 93 -20.44 4.99 -5.02
N LYS A 94 -20.01 4.37 -6.13
CA LYS A 94 -20.87 4.24 -7.31
C LYS A 94 -22.08 3.36 -7.00
N ARG A 95 -21.86 2.23 -6.33
CA ARG A 95 -22.93 1.29 -5.95
C ARG A 95 -23.90 1.87 -4.94
N LEU A 96 -23.45 2.67 -3.98
CA LEU A 96 -24.33 3.35 -3.03
C LEU A 96 -25.37 4.20 -3.79
N LYS A 97 -24.93 4.90 -4.84
CA LYS A 97 -25.80 5.75 -5.66
C LYS A 97 -26.75 4.98 -6.57
N THR A 98 -26.40 3.76 -6.98
CA THR A 98 -27.21 2.96 -7.92
C THR A 98 -28.08 1.91 -7.23
N ASP A 99 -27.57 1.29 -6.17
CA ASP A 99 -28.13 0.11 -5.51
C ASP A 99 -28.66 0.42 -4.09
N GLY A 100 -28.31 1.59 -3.52
CA GLY A 100 -28.67 1.96 -2.14
C GLY A 100 -27.72 1.42 -1.06
N LEU A 101 -27.93 1.88 0.17
CA LEU A 101 -27.04 1.58 1.31
C LEU A 101 -27.13 0.11 1.77
N ASP A 102 -28.31 -0.50 1.74
CA ASP A 102 -28.53 -1.87 2.23
C ASP A 102 -27.79 -2.89 1.36
N GLU A 103 -27.95 -2.80 0.04
CA GLU A 103 -27.24 -3.65 -0.92
C GLU A 103 -25.72 -3.42 -0.87
N CYS A 104 -25.30 -2.16 -0.70
CA CYS A 104 -23.89 -1.84 -0.50
C CYS A 104 -23.34 -2.51 0.77
N THR A 105 -24.09 -2.46 1.87
CA THR A 105 -23.75 -3.07 3.17
C THR A 105 -23.57 -4.58 3.04
N VAL A 106 -24.51 -5.29 2.40
CA VAL A 106 -24.40 -6.74 2.18
C VAL A 106 -23.12 -7.08 1.39
N LYS A 107 -22.80 -6.32 0.34
CA LYS A 107 -21.60 -6.55 -0.48
C LYS A 107 -20.31 -6.26 0.29
N LEU A 108 -20.31 -5.26 1.17
CA LEU A 108 -19.17 -4.93 2.03
C LEU A 108 -18.94 -6.00 3.10
N LEU A 109 -20.00 -6.47 3.76
CA LEU A 109 -19.91 -7.54 4.76
C LEU A 109 -19.48 -8.87 4.13
N LYS A 110 -19.97 -9.20 2.92
CA LYS A 110 -19.46 -10.36 2.14
C LYS A 110 -17.97 -10.23 1.82
N ARG A 111 -17.49 -9.02 1.52
CA ARG A 111 -16.06 -8.77 1.30
C ARG A 111 -15.27 -8.94 2.59
N SER A 112 -15.74 -8.39 3.72
CA SER A 112 -15.12 -8.63 5.03
C SER A 112 -15.04 -10.12 5.37
N TRP A 113 -16.13 -10.88 5.17
CA TRP A 113 -16.13 -12.32 5.38
C TRP A 113 -15.10 -13.05 4.51
N THR A 114 -14.91 -12.61 3.27
CA THR A 114 -13.89 -13.17 2.39
C THR A 114 -12.49 -12.91 2.94
N LEU A 115 -12.21 -11.69 3.42
CA LEU A 115 -10.94 -11.34 4.05
C LEU A 115 -10.70 -12.17 5.32
N TYR A 116 -11.74 -12.33 6.16
CA TYR A 116 -11.67 -13.10 7.40
C TYR A 116 -11.31 -14.56 7.11
N LYS A 117 -12.03 -15.20 6.18
CA LYS A 117 -11.70 -16.57 5.75
C LYS A 117 -10.28 -16.67 5.22
N THR A 118 -9.83 -15.70 4.44
CA THR A 118 -8.46 -15.68 3.88
C THR A 118 -7.43 -15.64 5.01
N ALA A 119 -7.63 -14.76 5.99
CA ALA A 119 -6.75 -14.64 7.16
C ALA A 119 -6.71 -15.92 8.01
N VAL A 120 -7.88 -16.48 8.33
CA VAL A 120 -7.99 -17.73 9.10
C VAL A 120 -7.34 -18.90 8.35
N ILE A 121 -7.55 -19.02 7.04
CA ILE A 121 -6.95 -20.09 6.23
C ILE A 121 -5.42 -19.92 6.19
N ALA A 122 -4.92 -18.72 5.91
CA ALA A 122 -3.48 -18.46 5.89
C ALA A 122 -2.84 -18.79 7.26
N ALA A 123 -3.45 -18.30 8.33
CA ALA A 123 -2.98 -18.53 9.69
C ALA A 123 -3.04 -20.01 10.08
N GLY A 124 -4.10 -20.72 9.71
CA GLY A 124 -4.27 -22.15 9.94
C GLY A 124 -3.28 -23.00 9.16
N ILE A 125 -3.03 -22.69 7.89
CA ILE A 125 -2.00 -23.39 7.09
C ILE A 125 -0.63 -23.23 7.75
N VAL A 126 -0.25 -22.02 8.14
CA VAL A 126 1.02 -21.78 8.84
C VAL A 126 1.05 -22.51 10.19
N ALA A 127 -0.05 -22.51 10.96
CA ALA A 127 -0.13 -23.26 12.21
C ALA A 127 0.10 -24.76 12.02
N LEU A 128 -0.44 -25.35 10.95
CA LEU A 128 -0.24 -26.76 10.61
C LEU A 128 1.18 -27.04 10.12
N LEU A 129 1.77 -26.16 9.30
CA LEU A 129 3.14 -26.33 8.80
C LEU A 129 4.19 -26.31 9.93
N ARG A 130 3.92 -25.64 11.06
CA ARG A 130 4.77 -25.68 12.26
C ARG A 130 4.91 -27.07 12.89
N LEU A 131 4.04 -28.01 12.54
CA LEU A 131 4.15 -29.39 13.00
C LEU A 131 5.23 -30.19 12.25
N LEU A 132 5.77 -29.64 11.15
CA LEU A 132 6.82 -30.27 10.36
C LEU A 132 8.20 -29.85 10.91
N PRO A 133 8.96 -30.75 11.57
CA PRO A 133 10.17 -30.36 12.30
C PRO A 133 11.35 -29.97 11.39
N TRP A 134 11.28 -30.29 10.10
CA TRP A 134 12.31 -29.94 9.11
C TRP A 134 12.08 -28.60 8.41
N LEU A 135 10.99 -27.88 8.74
CA LEU A 135 10.73 -26.54 8.21
C LEU A 135 11.08 -25.48 9.26
N ASP A 136 11.95 -24.54 8.89
CA ASP A 136 12.11 -23.30 9.63
C ASP A 136 10.91 -22.39 9.37
N MET A 137 10.07 -22.24 10.40
CA MET A 137 8.87 -21.41 10.38
C MET A 137 9.10 -20.02 11.00
N THR A 138 10.30 -19.74 11.51
CA THR A 138 10.63 -18.54 12.30
C THR A 138 10.25 -17.26 11.56
N ALA A 139 10.53 -17.21 10.26
CA ALA A 139 10.21 -16.10 9.38
C ALA A 139 8.73 -15.71 9.38
N LEU A 140 7.83 -16.69 9.50
CA LEU A 140 6.39 -16.47 9.47
C LEU A 140 5.77 -16.36 10.86
N THR A 141 6.36 -17.01 11.87
CA THR A 141 5.71 -17.19 13.18
C THR A 141 6.32 -16.35 14.30
N THR A 142 7.33 -15.55 13.99
CA THR A 142 7.98 -14.66 14.97
C THR A 142 8.15 -13.26 14.41
N PHE A 143 8.30 -12.29 15.31
CA PHE A 143 8.75 -10.94 15.01
C PHE A 143 9.95 -10.62 15.90
N THR A 144 11.05 -10.17 15.28
CA THR A 144 12.22 -9.69 16.02
C THR A 144 12.24 -8.18 16.00
N ASP A 145 12.24 -7.57 17.18
CA ASP A 145 12.41 -6.12 17.31
C ASP A 145 13.84 -5.74 16.85
N PRO A 146 13.98 -4.91 15.81
CA PRO A 146 15.30 -4.55 15.27
C PRO A 146 16.13 -3.67 16.21
N VAL A 147 15.52 -3.04 17.22
CA VAL A 147 16.21 -2.18 18.19
C VAL A 147 16.69 -2.98 19.40
N THR A 148 15.82 -3.83 19.94
CA THR A 148 16.12 -4.59 21.18
C THR A 148 16.65 -6.00 20.92
N GLY A 149 16.48 -6.52 19.70
CA GLY A 149 16.79 -7.92 19.35
C GLY A 149 15.82 -8.93 19.97
N LYS A 150 14.78 -8.47 20.69
CA LYS A 150 13.82 -9.35 21.36
C LYS A 150 12.91 -10.03 20.34
N VAL A 151 12.79 -11.35 20.47
CA VAL A 151 11.94 -12.18 19.61
C VAL A 151 10.57 -12.37 20.27
N TYR A 152 9.52 -12.06 19.53
CA TYR A 152 8.12 -12.20 19.93
C TYR A 152 7.47 -13.34 19.14
N PRO A 153 6.89 -14.36 19.80
CA PRO A 153 6.11 -15.38 19.12
C PRO A 153 4.77 -14.79 18.64
N LEU A 154 4.39 -15.11 17.41
CA LEU A 154 3.10 -14.70 16.81
C LEU A 154 2.05 -15.80 16.86
N TYR A 155 2.43 -16.96 17.39
CA TYR A 155 1.58 -18.11 17.57
C TYR A 155 1.79 -18.69 18.97
N PRO A 156 0.76 -19.33 19.57
CA PRO A 156 0.94 -20.07 20.80
C PRO A 156 2.02 -21.15 20.68
N PRO A 157 2.67 -21.53 21.79
CA PRO A 157 3.50 -22.72 21.86
C PRO A 157 2.78 -23.97 21.33
N LEU A 158 3.52 -24.91 20.74
CA LEU A 158 2.93 -26.13 20.15
C LEU A 158 2.28 -27.05 21.20
N ASP A 159 2.77 -26.99 22.44
CA ASP A 159 2.25 -27.72 23.60
C ASP A 159 1.03 -27.05 24.25
N ALA A 160 0.60 -25.85 23.80
CA ALA A 160 -0.60 -25.18 24.27
C ALA A 160 -1.92 -25.92 23.92
N GLY A 161 -1.84 -26.99 23.11
CA GLY A 161 -2.96 -27.83 22.72
C GLY A 161 -3.70 -27.34 21.46
N PHE A 162 -4.40 -28.27 20.81
CA PHE A 162 -5.08 -28.02 19.53
C PHE A 162 -6.18 -26.95 19.65
N LEU A 163 -7.04 -27.04 20.66
CA LEU A 163 -8.16 -26.10 20.84
C LEU A 163 -7.68 -24.67 21.09
N SER A 164 -6.59 -24.50 21.86
CA SER A 164 -5.99 -23.19 22.09
C SER A 164 -5.45 -22.59 20.78
N ASN A 165 -4.67 -23.36 20.02
CA ASN A 165 -4.14 -22.91 18.73
C ASN A 165 -5.27 -22.58 17.73
N LEU A 166 -6.30 -23.43 17.66
CA LEU A 166 -7.47 -23.20 16.82
C LEU A 166 -8.20 -21.91 17.21
N PHE A 167 -8.42 -21.68 18.51
CA PHE A 167 -9.06 -20.46 19.00
C PHE A 167 -8.27 -19.22 18.58
N HIS A 168 -6.95 -19.19 18.83
CA HIS A 168 -6.10 -18.05 18.47
C HIS A 168 -6.13 -17.76 16.96
N VAL A 169 -6.15 -18.80 16.12
CA VAL A 169 -6.30 -18.64 14.67
C VAL A 169 -7.67 -18.07 14.31
N LEU A 170 -8.76 -18.58 14.90
CA LEU A 170 -10.13 -18.14 14.59
C LEU A 170 -10.40 -16.69 15.01
N VAL A 171 -9.82 -16.22 16.11
CA VAL A 171 -9.93 -14.83 16.56
C VAL A 171 -8.83 -13.91 16.00
N LEU A 172 -7.99 -14.43 15.10
CA LEU A 172 -6.85 -13.73 14.49
C LEU A 172 -5.78 -13.26 15.50
N ALA A 173 -5.78 -13.81 16.71
CA ALA A 173 -4.70 -13.64 17.70
C ALA A 173 -3.43 -14.39 17.33
N ALA A 174 -3.51 -15.33 16.38
CA ALA A 174 -2.35 -15.93 15.72
C ALA A 174 -2.42 -15.67 14.22
N SER A 175 -1.36 -15.09 13.65
CA SER A 175 -1.29 -14.75 12.24
C SER A 175 0.16 -14.67 11.76
N PRO A 176 0.46 -15.04 10.49
CA PRO A 176 1.80 -14.94 9.95
C PRO A 176 2.27 -13.49 9.94
N HIS A 177 3.54 -13.25 10.29
CA HIS A 177 4.14 -11.91 10.38
C HIS A 177 3.81 -11.03 9.17
N GLN A 178 4.00 -11.57 7.97
CA GLN A 178 3.83 -10.88 6.69
C GLN A 178 2.35 -10.64 6.33
N PHE A 179 1.40 -11.34 6.97
CA PHE A 179 -0.02 -11.34 6.61
C PHE A 179 -0.92 -10.60 7.60
N GLN A 180 -0.36 -10.06 8.69
CA GLN A 180 -1.14 -9.44 9.77
C GLN A 180 -2.07 -8.31 9.28
N ILE A 181 -1.67 -7.54 8.26
CA ILE A 181 -2.48 -6.44 7.71
C ILE A 181 -3.88 -6.88 7.23
N VAL A 182 -4.07 -8.16 6.86
CA VAL A 182 -5.40 -8.66 6.48
C VAL A 182 -6.35 -8.66 7.67
N GLY A 183 -5.86 -8.94 8.88
CA GLY A 183 -6.66 -8.85 10.10
C GLY A 183 -7.22 -7.45 10.32
N LEU A 184 -6.40 -6.42 10.11
CA LEU A 184 -6.85 -5.03 10.11
C LEU A 184 -7.94 -4.80 9.06
N TYR A 185 -7.76 -5.29 7.82
CA TYR A 185 -8.76 -5.12 6.77
C TYR A 185 -10.10 -5.80 7.09
N VAL A 186 -10.10 -6.94 7.79
CA VAL A 186 -11.37 -7.56 8.23
C VAL A 186 -12.19 -6.56 9.03
N VAL A 187 -11.57 -5.92 10.02
CA VAL A 187 -12.24 -4.95 10.90
C VAL A 187 -12.62 -3.68 10.14
N LEU A 188 -11.72 -3.12 9.34
CA LEU A 188 -12.01 -1.93 8.53
C LEU A 188 -13.19 -2.16 7.57
N PHE A 189 -13.30 -3.34 6.95
CA PHE A 189 -14.44 -3.67 6.08
C PHE A 189 -15.73 -3.94 6.85
N ILE A 190 -15.67 -4.43 8.10
CA ILE A 190 -16.85 -4.50 9.00
C ILE A 190 -17.36 -3.10 9.31
N LEU A 191 -16.46 -2.13 9.49
CA LEU A 191 -16.79 -0.73 9.79
C LEU A 191 -17.21 0.06 8.54
N THR A 192 -16.88 -0.42 7.34
CA THR A 192 -17.12 0.32 6.09
C THR A 192 -18.59 0.65 5.82
N PRO A 193 -19.59 -0.22 6.10
CA PRO A 193 -21.00 0.16 6.05
C PRO A 193 -21.34 1.41 6.86
N PHE A 194 -20.76 1.57 8.05
CA PHE A 194 -20.94 2.78 8.86
C PHE A 194 -20.32 4.02 8.18
N LEU A 195 -19.15 3.88 7.55
CA LEU A 195 -18.54 4.97 6.78
C LEU A 195 -19.46 5.43 5.65
N PHE A 196 -20.03 4.49 4.88
CA PHE A 196 -20.95 4.82 3.80
C PHE A 196 -22.28 5.38 4.31
N TRP A 197 -22.81 4.88 5.43
CA TRP A 197 -23.97 5.46 6.10
C TRP A 197 -23.73 6.92 6.48
N ALA A 198 -22.57 7.24 7.08
CA ALA A 198 -22.22 8.62 7.43
C ALA A 198 -22.06 9.50 6.19
N ILE A 199 -21.45 9.00 5.12
CA ILE A 199 -21.32 9.72 3.85
C ILE A 199 -22.70 9.98 3.22
N ASP A 200 -23.59 8.98 3.21
CA ASP A 200 -24.95 9.07 2.68
C ASP A 200 -25.80 10.12 3.43
N ARG A 201 -25.60 10.23 4.75
CA ARG A 201 -26.23 11.25 5.61
C ARG A 201 -25.56 12.63 5.55
N ALA A 202 -24.61 12.84 4.64
CA ALA A 202 -23.80 14.06 4.56
C ALA A 202 -22.96 14.37 5.82
N TRP A 203 -22.69 13.37 6.66
CA TRP A 203 -21.87 13.46 7.87
C TRP A 203 -20.38 13.18 7.58
N THR A 204 -19.90 13.50 6.38
CA THR A 204 -18.50 13.25 6.00
C THR A 204 -17.52 14.01 6.89
N VAL A 205 -17.83 15.28 7.24
CA VAL A 205 -16.95 16.09 8.10
C VAL A 205 -16.90 15.54 9.53
N PRO A 206 -18.04 15.30 10.22
CA PRO A 206 -18.03 14.61 11.52
C PRO A 206 -17.29 13.26 11.50
N LEU A 207 -17.44 12.47 10.44
CA LEU A 207 -16.74 11.20 10.28
C LEU A 207 -15.22 11.39 10.25
N LEU A 208 -14.72 12.37 9.48
CA LEU A 208 -13.29 12.67 9.42
C LEU A 208 -12.77 13.20 10.76
N ILE A 209 -13.54 14.04 11.46
CA ILE A 209 -13.20 14.53 12.79
C ILE A 209 -13.08 13.35 13.75
N LEU A 210 -14.06 12.45 13.79
CA LEU A 210 -14.03 11.25 14.63
C LEU A 210 -12.81 10.38 14.33
N SER A 211 -12.51 10.17 13.04
CA SER A 211 -11.34 9.41 12.60
C SER A 211 -10.03 10.03 13.11
N TRP A 212 -9.89 11.35 13.03
CA TRP A 212 -8.72 12.05 13.58
C TRP A 212 -8.67 12.04 15.11
N VAL A 213 -9.82 12.14 15.79
CA VAL A 213 -9.89 12.01 17.25
C VAL A 213 -9.39 10.64 17.69
N CYS A 214 -9.84 9.55 17.06
CA CYS A 214 -9.33 8.19 17.34
C CYS A 214 -7.82 8.08 17.11
N TYR A 215 -7.31 8.71 16.04
CA TYR A 215 -5.87 8.76 15.77
C TYR A 215 -5.10 9.52 16.86
N PHE A 216 -5.57 10.70 17.27
CA PHE A 216 -4.90 11.49 18.31
C PHE A 216 -4.97 10.83 19.68
N ILE A 217 -6.05 10.11 19.99
CA ILE A 217 -6.10 9.25 21.19
C ILE A 217 -4.92 8.28 21.18
N ASN A 218 -4.70 7.56 20.07
CA ASN A 218 -3.53 6.66 19.96
C ASN A 218 -2.20 7.38 20.17
N VAL A 219 -2.02 8.55 19.55
CA VAL A 219 -0.76 9.31 19.59
C VAL A 219 -0.45 9.85 20.98
N PHE A 220 -1.47 10.30 21.71
CA PHE A 220 -1.30 10.95 23.01
C PHE A 220 -1.45 10.01 24.21
N THR A 221 -1.97 8.79 24.01
CA THR A 221 -1.97 7.78 25.07
C THR A 221 -0.54 7.32 25.35
N PRO A 222 -0.06 7.46 26.61
CA PRO A 222 1.26 6.96 26.99
C PRO A 222 1.31 5.45 26.90
N GLU A 223 2.46 4.92 26.47
CA GLU A 223 2.68 3.48 26.40
C GLU A 223 3.33 2.98 27.67
N THR A 224 2.79 1.90 28.21
CA THR A 224 3.38 1.19 29.35
C THR A 224 4.70 0.51 28.97
N GLN A 225 4.79 0.00 27.74
CA GLN A 225 6.01 -0.55 27.16
C GLN A 225 6.31 0.13 25.82
N PRO A 226 7.52 0.66 25.61
CA PRO A 226 7.89 1.21 24.31
C PRO A 226 7.70 0.17 23.21
N GLY A 227 7.07 0.56 22.10
CA GLY A 227 6.85 -0.34 20.97
C GLY A 227 5.56 -1.15 21.03
N THR A 228 4.72 -0.94 22.05
CA THR A 228 3.41 -1.61 22.14
C THR A 228 2.27 -0.61 22.03
N ALA A 229 1.26 -0.96 21.24
CA ALA A 229 0.01 -0.22 21.20
C ALA A 229 -0.73 -0.36 22.54
N GLU A 230 -0.86 0.73 23.29
CA GLU A 230 -1.53 0.69 24.60
C GLU A 230 -3.02 0.36 24.46
N ILE A 231 -3.67 0.91 23.42
CA ILE A 231 -5.10 0.70 23.17
C ILE A 231 -5.27 -0.32 22.06
N THR A 232 -5.71 -1.52 22.42
CA THR A 232 -6.11 -2.57 21.48
C THR A 232 -7.61 -2.79 21.58
N ILE A 233 -8.32 -2.69 20.45
CA ILE A 233 -9.79 -2.88 20.41
C ILE A 233 -10.12 -4.36 20.21
N THR A 234 -9.26 -5.08 19.51
CA THR A 234 -9.40 -6.50 19.25
C THR A 234 -8.25 -7.29 19.88
N VAL A 235 -8.44 -8.59 20.00
CA VAL A 235 -7.36 -9.53 20.37
C VAL A 235 -6.48 -9.91 19.18
N GLY A 236 -6.69 -9.28 18.01
CA GLY A 236 -6.00 -9.65 16.78
C GLY A 236 -4.52 -9.25 16.82
N GLN A 237 -3.64 -10.15 16.36
CA GLN A 237 -2.19 -9.94 16.36
C GLN A 237 -1.78 -8.69 15.56
N PHE A 238 -2.60 -8.28 14.60
CA PHE A 238 -2.34 -7.11 13.77
C PHE A 238 -2.28 -5.80 14.56
N GLU A 239 -2.92 -5.70 15.72
CA GLU A 239 -2.99 -4.47 16.52
C GLU A 239 -1.60 -4.02 17.01
N TYR A 240 -0.66 -4.95 17.19
CA TYR A 240 0.71 -4.62 17.60
C TYR A 240 1.51 -3.91 16.49
N ALA A 241 1.26 -4.25 15.22
CA ALA A 241 1.93 -3.63 14.08
C ALA A 241 1.12 -2.48 13.46
N PHE A 242 -0.21 -2.59 13.52
CA PHE A 242 -1.18 -1.71 12.88
C PHE A 242 -2.37 -1.43 13.81
N PRO A 243 -2.18 -0.67 14.91
CA PRO A 243 -3.25 -0.31 15.83
C PRO A 243 -4.46 0.25 15.11
N LEU A 244 -5.62 -0.36 15.30
CA LEU A 244 -6.84 -0.06 14.55
C LEU A 244 -7.19 1.43 14.63
N ILE A 245 -7.14 2.00 15.83
CA ILE A 245 -7.57 3.38 16.10
C ILE A 245 -6.71 4.42 15.38
N ALA A 246 -5.42 4.14 15.17
CA ALA A 246 -4.53 5.00 14.40
C ALA A 246 -4.65 4.73 12.91
N TRP A 247 -4.51 3.47 12.49
CA TRP A 247 -4.38 3.11 11.08
C TRP A 247 -5.68 3.22 10.29
N GLN A 248 -6.84 3.22 10.96
CA GLN A 248 -8.11 3.51 10.29
C GLN A 248 -8.13 4.87 9.60
N VAL A 249 -7.36 5.87 10.05
CA VAL A 249 -7.33 7.21 9.45
C VAL A 249 -6.96 7.15 7.96
N LEU A 250 -6.00 6.31 7.59
CA LEU A 250 -5.60 6.14 6.18
C LEU A 250 -6.73 5.55 5.35
N PHE A 251 -7.42 4.54 5.89
CA PHE A 251 -8.50 3.86 5.19
C PHE A 251 -9.73 4.75 5.05
N VAL A 252 -10.15 5.43 6.12
CA VAL A 252 -11.29 6.35 6.12
C VAL A 252 -11.06 7.49 5.14
N HIS A 253 -9.89 8.14 5.18
CA HIS A 253 -9.54 9.16 4.19
C HIS A 253 -9.50 8.58 2.78
N GLY A 254 -8.96 7.37 2.59
CA GLY A 254 -9.00 6.67 1.32
C GLY A 254 -10.43 6.50 0.79
N VAL A 255 -11.37 6.02 1.62
CA VAL A 255 -12.78 5.85 1.25
C VAL A 255 -13.40 7.19 0.84
N VAL A 256 -13.18 8.24 1.60
CA VAL A 256 -13.68 9.59 1.30
C VAL A 256 -13.09 10.10 -0.02
N VAL A 257 -11.78 9.97 -0.22
CA VAL A 257 -11.10 10.34 -1.47
C VAL A 257 -11.65 9.56 -2.66
N GLY A 258 -11.85 8.25 -2.51
CA GLY A 258 -12.43 7.41 -3.55
C GLY A 258 -13.87 7.80 -3.91
N TYR A 259 -14.69 8.11 -2.90
CA TYR A 259 -16.08 8.51 -3.07
C TYR A 259 -16.21 9.87 -3.78
N PHE A 260 -15.41 10.85 -3.35
CA PHE A 260 -15.39 12.22 -3.88
C PHE A 260 -14.32 12.44 -4.96
N ARG A 261 -13.87 11.37 -5.64
CA ARG A 261 -12.74 11.43 -6.58
C ARG A 261 -12.89 12.50 -7.66
N ARG A 262 -14.12 12.73 -8.15
CA ARG A 262 -14.40 13.71 -9.21
C ARG A 262 -14.12 15.12 -8.70
N GLN A 263 -14.71 15.49 -7.57
CA GLN A 263 -14.50 16.79 -6.94
C GLN A 263 -13.03 17.05 -6.62
N ILE A 264 -12.31 16.01 -6.18
CA ILE A 264 -10.87 16.10 -5.88
C ILE A 264 -10.06 16.33 -7.16
N MET A 265 -10.36 15.61 -8.25
CA MET A 265 -9.68 15.83 -9.54
C MET A 265 -9.99 17.21 -10.12
N ASP A 266 -11.23 17.69 -9.99
CA ASP A 266 -11.63 19.04 -10.42
C ASP A 266 -10.86 20.10 -9.62
N PHE A 267 -10.71 19.92 -8.30
CA PHE A 267 -9.88 20.78 -7.47
C PHE A 267 -8.41 20.80 -7.95
N PHE A 268 -7.82 19.65 -8.24
CA PHE A 268 -6.44 19.57 -8.74
C PHE A 268 -6.24 20.18 -10.13
N ALA A 269 -7.31 20.40 -10.89
CA ALA A 269 -7.28 21.16 -12.14
C ALA A 269 -7.29 22.68 -11.95
N THR A 270 -7.49 23.19 -10.73
CA THR A 270 -7.44 24.63 -10.40
C THR A 270 -6.00 25.13 -10.16
N VAL A 271 -5.80 26.45 -10.07
CA VAL A 271 -4.50 27.04 -9.73
C VAL A 271 -4.05 26.62 -8.31
N PRO A 272 -4.87 26.74 -7.25
CA PRO A 272 -4.50 26.24 -5.92
C PRO A 272 -4.19 24.74 -5.90
N GLY A 273 -4.96 23.94 -6.63
CA GLY A 273 -4.73 22.50 -6.73
C GLY A 273 -3.39 22.16 -7.37
N ARG A 274 -3.02 22.84 -8.46
CA ARG A 274 -1.69 22.68 -9.08
C ARG A 274 -0.55 23.13 -8.17
N ALA A 275 -0.74 24.19 -7.40
CA ALA A 275 0.24 24.63 -6.40
C ALA A 275 0.43 23.58 -5.29
N LEU A 276 -0.66 22.95 -4.85
CA LEU A 276 -0.61 21.84 -3.89
C LEU A 276 0.14 20.62 -4.47
N ILE A 277 -0.07 20.28 -5.75
CA ILE A 277 0.70 19.22 -6.41
C ILE A 277 2.21 19.54 -6.37
N ALA A 278 2.58 20.78 -6.72
CA ALA A 278 3.98 21.20 -6.67
C ALA A 278 4.56 21.10 -5.25
N LEU A 279 3.79 21.53 -4.24
CA LEU A 279 4.17 21.38 -2.84
C LEU A 279 4.34 19.90 -2.45
N CYS A 280 3.42 19.02 -2.82
CA CYS A 280 3.54 17.59 -2.57
C CYS A 280 4.77 16.99 -3.23
N ILE A 281 5.12 17.39 -4.45
CA ILE A 281 6.34 16.94 -5.14
C ILE A 281 7.58 17.39 -4.37
N LEU A 282 7.65 18.66 -3.96
CA LEU A 282 8.77 19.18 -3.17
C LEU A 282 8.88 18.45 -1.82
N LEU A 283 7.77 18.22 -1.13
CA LEU A 283 7.73 17.48 0.14
C LEU A 283 8.16 16.02 -0.05
N SER A 284 7.70 15.34 -1.11
CA SER A 284 8.14 13.99 -1.43
C SER A 284 9.65 13.92 -1.66
N LEU A 285 10.22 14.87 -2.40
CA LEU A 285 11.67 14.93 -2.64
C LEU A 285 12.45 15.23 -1.35
N ALA A 286 11.97 16.16 -0.52
CA ALA A 286 12.58 16.49 0.75
C ALA A 286 12.55 15.31 1.74
N LEU A 287 11.42 14.62 1.85
CA LEU A 287 11.26 13.46 2.73
C LEU A 287 11.98 12.22 2.19
N MET A 288 12.10 12.07 0.87
CA MET A 288 12.98 11.08 0.26
C MET A 288 14.43 11.38 0.64
N ALA A 289 14.90 12.62 0.45
CA ALA A 289 16.25 13.03 0.85
C ALA A 289 16.50 12.80 2.35
N PHE A 290 15.54 13.14 3.22
CA PHE A 290 15.62 12.81 4.64
C PHE A 290 15.76 11.29 4.86
N SER A 291 14.91 10.49 4.21
CA SER A 291 14.96 9.02 4.35
C SER A 291 16.27 8.39 3.87
N LEU A 292 16.92 8.97 2.86
CA LEU A 292 18.23 8.51 2.39
C LEU A 292 19.36 8.75 3.41
N ASN A 293 19.10 9.46 4.52
CA ASN A 293 20.02 9.59 5.65
C ASN A 293 19.84 8.50 6.73
N HIS A 294 18.85 7.60 6.58
CA HIS A 294 18.57 6.57 7.59
C HIS A 294 19.84 5.73 7.89
N PRO A 295 20.24 5.59 9.17
CA PRO A 295 21.47 4.89 9.56
C PRO A 295 21.29 3.37 9.56
N LEU A 296 20.69 2.80 8.51
CA LEU A 296 20.57 1.34 8.36
C LEU A 296 21.97 0.72 8.18
N GLU A 297 22.30 -0.24 9.04
CA GLU A 297 23.57 -0.95 9.01
C GLU A 297 23.67 -1.85 7.77
N GLN A 298 22.56 -2.44 7.36
CA GLN A 298 22.46 -3.31 6.19
C GLN A 298 22.60 -2.55 4.86
N MET A 299 22.49 -1.21 4.89
CA MET A 299 22.60 -0.38 3.69
C MET A 299 24.06 -0.01 3.41
N PRO A 300 24.55 -0.22 2.17
CA PRO A 300 25.89 0.21 1.78
C PRO A 300 26.11 1.71 2.04
N SER A 301 27.28 2.09 2.53
CA SER A 301 27.60 3.49 2.87
C SER A 301 27.39 4.46 1.71
N TRP A 302 27.78 4.08 0.49
CA TRP A 302 27.62 4.89 -0.73
C TRP A 302 26.16 5.18 -1.12
N SER A 303 25.22 4.38 -0.60
CA SER A 303 23.79 4.57 -0.84
C SER A 303 23.16 5.56 0.15
N LYS A 304 23.87 5.95 1.21
CA LYS A 304 23.38 6.87 2.23
C LYS A 304 23.85 8.29 1.92
N LEU A 305 22.99 9.28 2.12
CA LEU A 305 23.38 10.68 1.96
C LEU A 305 24.30 11.14 3.10
N SER A 306 24.07 10.63 4.32
CA SER A 306 24.89 10.92 5.52
C SER A 306 25.12 12.42 5.80
N ILE A 307 24.17 13.26 5.40
CA ILE A 307 24.12 14.71 5.66
C ILE A 307 23.58 14.97 7.07
N VAL A 308 22.56 14.21 7.48
CA VAL A 308 21.95 14.31 8.82
C VAL A 308 22.67 13.35 9.77
N PRO A 309 23.18 13.81 10.93
CA PRO A 309 23.77 12.93 11.93
C PRO A 309 22.78 11.84 12.38
N SER A 310 23.26 10.63 12.63
CA SER A 310 22.42 9.48 13.02
C SER A 310 21.54 9.79 14.23
N ALA A 311 22.11 10.36 15.30
CA ALA A 311 21.36 10.73 16.49
C ALA A 311 20.21 11.73 16.21
N SER A 312 20.42 12.69 15.30
CA SER A 312 19.38 13.64 14.90
C SER A 312 18.31 12.98 14.03
N PHE A 313 18.72 12.09 13.12
CA PHE A 313 17.79 11.29 12.32
C PHE A 313 16.91 10.44 13.23
N ASP A 314 17.51 9.69 14.16
CA ASP A 314 16.81 8.80 15.06
C ASP A 314 15.84 9.57 15.96
N ALA A 315 16.23 10.74 16.50
CA ALA A 315 15.33 11.56 17.31
C ALA A 315 14.09 12.00 16.53
N LEU A 316 14.27 12.46 15.28
CA LEU A 316 13.16 12.83 14.39
C LEU A 316 12.31 11.63 14.00
N TYR A 317 12.95 10.49 13.71
CA TYR A 317 12.28 9.25 13.34
C TYR A 317 11.39 8.76 14.48
N HIS A 318 11.91 8.72 15.71
CA HIS A 318 11.15 8.30 16.89
C HIS A 318 10.02 9.26 17.23
N ALA A 319 10.22 10.57 17.05
CA ALA A 319 9.20 11.58 17.34
C ALA A 319 8.05 11.58 16.32
N TYR A 320 8.33 11.41 15.03
CA TYR A 320 7.36 11.69 13.96
C TYR A 320 7.12 10.55 12.99
N PHE A 321 7.96 9.52 12.96
CA PHE A 321 7.96 8.50 11.91
C PHE A 321 7.93 7.05 12.40
N LEU A 322 7.64 6.80 13.69
CA LEU A 322 7.40 5.44 14.17
C LEU A 322 6.24 4.80 13.41
N LYS A 323 6.52 3.66 12.77
CA LYS A 323 5.56 2.93 11.94
C LYS A 323 4.33 2.50 12.73
N TYR A 324 4.51 1.74 13.81
CA TYR A 324 3.38 1.16 14.54
C TYR A 324 2.44 2.25 15.10
N LYS A 325 2.97 3.37 15.59
CA LYS A 325 2.17 4.55 15.99
C LYS A 325 1.47 5.28 14.84
N LEU A 326 1.81 4.95 13.60
CA LEU A 326 1.51 5.74 12.42
C LEU A 326 1.90 7.22 12.65
N GLY A 327 3.18 7.48 12.93
CA GLY A 327 3.64 8.83 13.25
C GLY A 327 3.17 9.87 12.23
N PHE A 328 2.86 11.08 12.69
CA PHE A 328 2.25 12.12 11.86
C PHE A 328 3.08 12.45 10.61
N GLY A 329 4.41 12.38 10.71
CA GLY A 329 5.32 12.55 9.58
C GLY A 329 5.07 11.52 8.47
N ARG A 330 4.70 10.29 8.83
CA ARG A 330 4.34 9.23 7.86
C ARG A 330 3.05 9.55 7.11
N ILE A 331 2.04 10.14 7.80
CA ILE A 331 0.77 10.56 7.16
C ILE A 331 1.02 11.69 6.16
N VAL A 332 1.83 12.68 6.52
CA VAL A 332 2.24 13.75 5.60
C VAL A 332 2.98 13.17 4.40
N ASN A 333 3.94 12.28 4.66
CA ASN A 333 4.76 11.66 3.62
C ASN A 333 3.93 10.81 2.64
N ILE A 334 3.07 9.92 3.14
CA ILE A 334 2.25 9.06 2.27
C ILE A 334 1.29 9.89 1.42
N THR A 335 0.73 10.97 1.98
CA THR A 335 -0.16 11.88 1.26
C THR A 335 0.59 12.59 0.13
N ALA A 336 1.76 13.15 0.43
CA ALA A 336 2.62 13.80 -0.55
C ALA A 336 3.02 12.82 -1.66
N LEU A 337 3.49 11.62 -1.30
CA LEU A 337 3.93 10.59 -2.25
C LEU A 337 2.79 10.09 -3.13
N LEU A 338 1.58 9.91 -2.59
CA LEU A 338 0.43 9.50 -3.40
C LEU A 338 0.09 10.58 -4.44
N VAL A 339 0.00 11.85 -4.04
CA VAL A 339 -0.30 12.96 -4.95
C VAL A 339 0.79 13.08 -6.01
N SER A 340 2.07 13.06 -5.61
CA SER A 340 3.23 13.11 -6.52
C SER A 340 3.26 11.93 -7.49
N GLY A 341 3.04 10.70 -6.99
CA GLY A 341 3.00 9.49 -7.80
C GLY A 341 1.85 9.49 -8.79
N MET A 342 0.65 9.91 -8.37
CA MET A 342 -0.50 10.06 -9.26
C MET A 342 -0.25 11.15 -10.30
N ALA A 343 0.35 12.27 -9.94
CA ALA A 343 0.72 13.33 -10.89
C ALA A 343 1.72 12.81 -11.94
N LEU A 344 2.77 12.10 -11.52
CA LEU A 344 3.75 11.46 -12.40
C LEU A 344 3.08 10.47 -13.36
N LEU A 345 2.26 9.55 -12.83
CA LEU A 345 1.52 8.58 -13.64
C LEU A 345 0.51 9.24 -14.58
N THR A 346 0.03 10.43 -14.26
CA THR A 346 -0.87 11.19 -15.15
C THR A 346 -0.13 11.79 -16.33
N VAL A 347 1.08 12.30 -16.13
CA VAL A 347 1.84 13.00 -17.19
C VAL A 347 2.73 12.08 -18.01
N ALA A 348 3.24 11.00 -17.41
CA ALA A 348 4.20 10.08 -18.02
C ALA A 348 3.63 8.64 -18.17
N TRP A 349 2.30 8.50 -18.28
CA TRP A 349 1.64 7.19 -18.34
C TRP A 349 2.19 6.28 -19.43
N LYS A 350 2.20 6.71 -20.69
CA LYS A 350 2.53 5.82 -21.82
C LYS A 350 3.92 5.17 -21.71
N PRO A 351 5.02 5.92 -21.44
CA PRO A 351 6.31 5.28 -21.24
C PRO A 351 6.34 4.36 -20.00
N ILE A 352 5.77 4.80 -18.87
CA ILE A 352 5.74 4.00 -17.64
C ILE A 352 4.96 2.69 -17.86
N HIS A 353 3.78 2.78 -18.46
CA HIS A 353 2.94 1.65 -18.81
C HIS A 353 3.65 0.67 -19.75
N LYS A 354 4.34 1.19 -20.78
CA LYS A 354 5.09 0.36 -21.74
C LYS A 354 6.17 -0.48 -21.05
N TRP A 355 6.94 0.10 -20.14
CA TRP A 355 8.10 -0.56 -19.55
C TRP A 355 7.82 -1.34 -18.28
N LEU A 356 6.87 -0.87 -17.45
CA LEU A 356 6.61 -1.39 -16.11
C LEU A 356 5.18 -1.91 -15.93
N GLY A 357 4.26 -1.51 -16.82
CA GLY A 357 2.85 -1.88 -16.72
C GLY A 357 2.61 -3.39 -16.83
N TRP A 358 3.42 -4.10 -17.63
CA TRP A 358 3.31 -5.55 -17.79
C TRP A 358 3.51 -6.32 -16.47
N LEU A 359 4.30 -5.77 -15.54
CA LEU A 359 4.58 -6.38 -14.24
C LEU A 359 3.62 -5.85 -13.17
N PHE A 360 3.57 -4.53 -12.97
CA PHE A 360 2.87 -3.97 -11.82
C PHE A 360 1.35 -3.99 -11.97
N ILE A 361 0.79 -3.83 -13.17
CA ILE A 361 -0.68 -3.81 -13.30
C ILE A 361 -1.28 -5.19 -12.97
N PRO A 362 -0.81 -6.32 -13.53
CA PRO A 362 -1.35 -7.63 -13.16
C PRO A 362 -1.22 -7.95 -11.67
N LEU A 363 -0.05 -7.66 -11.07
CA LEU A 363 0.18 -7.88 -9.63
C LEU A 363 -0.75 -7.02 -8.78
N GLY A 364 -0.98 -5.77 -9.18
CA GLY A 364 -1.87 -4.86 -8.46
C GLY A 364 -3.35 -5.16 -8.63
N GLN A 365 -3.75 -5.69 -9.79
CA GLN A 365 -5.12 -6.11 -10.04
C GLN A 365 -5.53 -7.26 -9.12
N GLU A 366 -4.62 -8.23 -8.92
CA GLU A 366 -4.82 -9.44 -8.12
C GLU A 366 -4.05 -9.37 -6.79
N SER A 367 -4.05 -8.19 -6.15
CA SER A 367 -3.16 -7.93 -5.00
C SER A 367 -3.39 -8.89 -3.82
N MET A 368 -4.63 -9.34 -3.58
CA MET A 368 -4.93 -10.29 -2.50
C MET A 368 -4.32 -11.66 -2.79
N TYR A 369 -4.42 -12.11 -4.03
CA TYR A 369 -3.86 -13.39 -4.47
C TYR A 369 -2.34 -13.41 -4.29
N VAL A 370 -1.62 -12.39 -4.81
CA VAL A 370 -0.15 -12.34 -4.70
C VAL A 370 0.28 -12.13 -3.24
N PHE A 371 -0.53 -11.41 -2.45
CA PHE A 371 -0.32 -11.29 -1.02
C PHE A 371 -0.59 -12.59 -0.26
N PHE A 372 -1.41 -13.51 -0.76
CA PHE A 372 -1.51 -14.84 -0.16
C PHE A 372 -0.32 -15.72 -0.57
N MET A 373 0.01 -15.74 -1.87
CA MET A 373 1.06 -16.61 -2.40
C MET A 373 2.46 -16.24 -1.92
N HIS A 374 2.74 -14.96 -1.65
CA HIS A 374 4.07 -14.55 -1.20
C HIS A 374 4.49 -15.18 0.13
N LEU A 375 3.53 -15.57 1.01
CA LEU A 375 3.85 -16.25 2.26
C LEU A 375 4.66 -17.53 2.03
N PHE A 376 4.23 -18.31 1.03
CA PHE A 376 4.89 -19.56 0.68
C PHE A 376 6.22 -19.31 -0.03
N LEU A 377 6.32 -18.25 -0.83
CA LEU A 377 7.59 -17.90 -1.47
C LEU A 377 8.63 -17.43 -0.45
N ILE A 378 8.24 -16.64 0.55
CA ILE A 378 9.11 -16.26 1.67
C ILE A 378 9.53 -17.52 2.45
N LEU A 379 8.59 -18.42 2.76
CA LEU A 379 8.92 -19.68 3.42
C LEU A 379 9.95 -20.50 2.63
N LEU A 380 9.78 -20.62 1.31
CA LEU A 380 10.74 -21.31 0.43
C LEU A 380 12.11 -20.64 0.42
N VAL A 381 12.17 -19.30 0.39
CA VAL A 381 13.42 -18.55 0.46
C VAL A 381 14.15 -18.80 1.77
N PHE A 382 13.44 -18.81 2.91
CA PHE A 382 14.04 -19.06 4.22
C PHE A 382 14.50 -20.51 4.43
N ASN A 383 13.93 -21.46 3.69
CA ASN A 383 14.26 -22.88 3.78
C ASN A 383 15.11 -23.37 2.59
N THR A 384 15.74 -22.44 1.85
CA THR A 384 16.60 -22.79 0.72
C THR A 384 17.93 -23.40 1.20
N PRO A 385 18.48 -24.41 0.52
CA PRO A 385 19.81 -24.95 0.83
C PRO A 385 20.96 -24.07 0.30
N LEU A 386 20.65 -22.93 -0.34
CA LEU A 386 21.66 -22.02 -0.88
C LEU A 386 22.46 -21.38 0.26
N PRO A 387 23.80 -21.33 0.18
CA PRO A 387 24.67 -20.89 1.28
C PRO A 387 24.40 -19.43 1.62
N ASP A 388 24.15 -19.15 2.92
CA ASP A 388 23.97 -17.91 3.74
C ASP A 388 23.56 -16.57 3.08
N LEU A 389 23.35 -16.52 1.78
CA LEU A 389 22.84 -15.39 1.03
C LEU A 389 23.65 -14.10 1.31
N ASP A 390 24.97 -14.25 1.49
CA ASP A 390 25.93 -13.14 1.63
C ASP A 390 26.27 -12.48 0.27
N ASN A 391 25.84 -13.10 -0.84
CA ASN A 391 26.08 -12.57 -2.18
C ASN A 391 24.87 -11.77 -2.69
N VAL A 392 25.03 -10.45 -2.76
CA VAL A 392 23.99 -9.52 -3.25
C VAL A 392 23.42 -9.89 -4.63
N TRP A 393 24.23 -10.45 -5.53
CA TRP A 393 23.78 -10.85 -6.86
C TRP A 393 22.88 -12.08 -6.80
N LEU A 394 23.24 -13.06 -5.98
CA LEU A 394 22.41 -14.24 -5.74
C LEU A 394 21.09 -13.83 -5.08
N ASN A 395 21.14 -12.97 -4.06
CA ASN A 395 19.95 -12.45 -3.38
C ASN A 395 19.04 -11.71 -4.34
N THR A 396 19.62 -10.87 -5.20
CA THR A 396 18.86 -10.14 -6.21
C THR A 396 18.23 -11.08 -7.23
N ALA A 397 18.95 -12.11 -7.67
CA ALA A 397 18.41 -13.10 -8.59
C ALA A 397 17.24 -13.89 -7.97
N LEU A 398 17.37 -14.35 -6.72
CA LEU A 398 16.31 -15.05 -5.99
C LEU A 398 15.11 -14.15 -5.75
N HIS A 399 15.33 -12.92 -5.34
CA HIS A 399 14.27 -11.95 -5.12
C HIS A 399 13.52 -11.64 -6.43
N ALA A 400 14.25 -11.39 -7.53
CA ALA A 400 13.64 -11.21 -8.85
C ALA A 400 12.85 -12.46 -9.29
N ALA A 401 13.41 -13.65 -9.09
CA ALA A 401 12.75 -14.91 -9.42
C ALA A 401 11.45 -15.09 -8.62
N ALA A 402 11.41 -14.73 -7.34
CA ALA A 402 10.20 -14.79 -6.53
C ALA A 402 9.12 -13.81 -7.01
N ILE A 403 9.48 -12.57 -7.34
CA ILE A 403 8.55 -11.58 -7.92
C ILE A 403 8.01 -12.05 -9.27
N LEU A 404 8.89 -12.56 -10.14
CA LEU A 404 8.49 -13.10 -11.44
C LEU A 404 7.61 -14.35 -11.29
N THR A 405 7.84 -15.17 -10.26
CA THR A 405 7.00 -16.33 -9.96
C THR A 405 5.58 -15.88 -9.60
N CYS A 406 5.41 -14.87 -8.74
CA CYS A 406 4.10 -14.25 -8.49
C CYS A 406 3.43 -13.77 -9.78
N TRP A 407 4.19 -13.09 -10.65
CA TRP A 407 3.67 -12.61 -11.92
C TRP A 407 3.24 -13.76 -12.86
N ILE A 408 4.05 -14.81 -12.99
CA ILE A 408 3.72 -16.01 -13.77
C ILE A 408 2.43 -16.64 -13.23
N MET A 409 2.33 -16.82 -11.92
CA MET A 409 1.15 -17.41 -11.27
C MET A 409 -0.12 -16.60 -11.53
N VAL A 410 -0.04 -15.26 -11.53
CA VAL A 410 -1.16 -14.39 -11.94
C VAL A 410 -1.51 -14.60 -13.41
N LYS A 411 -0.51 -14.62 -14.31
CA LYS A 411 -0.72 -14.78 -15.75
C LYS A 411 -1.29 -16.15 -16.13
N THR A 412 -0.91 -17.20 -15.43
CA THR A 412 -1.40 -18.57 -15.65
C THR A 412 -2.65 -18.89 -14.82
N ARG A 413 -3.12 -17.95 -13.99
CA ARG A 413 -4.23 -18.15 -13.03
C ARG A 413 -4.04 -19.36 -12.12
N PHE A 414 -2.80 -19.62 -11.72
CA PHE A 414 -2.43 -20.73 -10.87
C PHE A 414 -3.23 -20.70 -9.55
N LEU A 415 -3.98 -21.75 -9.21
CA LEU A 415 -4.79 -21.81 -7.98
C LEU A 415 -5.84 -20.72 -7.77
N PHE A 416 -6.23 -19.93 -8.79
CA PHE A 416 -7.27 -18.87 -8.65
C PHE A 416 -8.64 -19.41 -8.23
N ARG A 417 -8.88 -20.73 -8.39
CA ARG A 417 -10.08 -21.40 -7.91
C ARG A 417 -10.13 -21.51 -6.38
N TRP A 418 -8.97 -21.59 -5.73
CA TRP A 418 -8.82 -21.89 -4.30
C TRP A 418 -8.36 -20.68 -3.50
N VAL A 419 -7.58 -19.80 -4.13
CA VAL A 419 -7.02 -18.60 -3.50
C VAL A 419 -7.88 -17.39 -3.86
N PRO A 420 -8.33 -16.61 -2.86
CA PRO A 420 -9.04 -15.36 -3.07
C PRO A 420 -8.23 -14.36 -3.91
N HIS A 421 -8.91 -13.66 -4.82
CA HIS A 421 -8.30 -12.68 -5.73
C HIS A 421 -8.93 -11.29 -5.60
#